data_AF-A0A942KI72-F1
#
_entry.id   AF-A0A942KI72-F1
#
_cell.length_a   1.000
_cell.length_b   1.000
_cell.length_c   1.000
_cell.angle_alpha   90.00
_cell.angle_beta   90.00
_cell.angle_gamma   90.00
#
_symmetry.space_group_name_H-M   'P 1'
#
loop_
_entity.id
_entity.type
_entity.pdbx_description
1 polymer ?
#
loop_
_entity_poly.entity_id
_entity_poly.type
_entity_poly.pdbx_seq_one_letter_code
_entity_poly.pdbx_strand_id
1 'polypeptide(L)'
;MSTNPPFKTDFSSSIENLKTDKYNRFFAGLPNIPKKDKNSMAIYETFLQHAIASLSPRGKAAIVVPTGFVSASNGIPLKIRKHLVDNNWLRGVIHMPSNIFATTGTSVSIIFIDKTKSDDKVMLMDASNLGTKVSLEDGQRTVLSNDEKTKITSFFKGRIQEPEFSVLVEKKQVEDNGYSVQAGQYVEINLNELGYNVDERIKELRKEISILLSSEIEKSLELINLIGDK
;
A
#
# COMPACT_ATOMS: atom_id res chain seq x y z
N MET A 1 2.95 -5.03 19.64
CA MET A 1 3.56 -3.73 19.27
C MET A 1 2.61 -2.99 18.35
N SER A 2 2.45 -1.67 18.50
CA SER A 2 1.80 -0.82 17.50
C SER A 2 2.70 0.37 17.22
N THR A 3 2.82 0.78 15.96
CA THR A 3 3.65 1.94 15.61
C THR A 3 3.15 2.63 14.33
N ASN A 4 3.34 3.95 14.30
CA ASN A 4 3.10 4.80 13.14
C ASN A 4 4.44 5.49 12.80
N PRO A 5 5.34 4.82 12.06
CA PRO A 5 6.65 5.36 11.76
C PRO A 5 6.55 6.60 10.87
N PRO A 6 7.48 7.55 10.98
CA PRO A 6 7.54 8.66 10.04
C PRO A 6 7.74 8.14 8.62
N PHE A 7 6.95 8.61 7.67
CA PHE A 7 7.01 8.14 6.29
C PHE A 7 8.19 8.70 5.52
N LYS A 8 8.40 10.02 5.65
CA LYS A 8 9.42 10.77 4.95
C LYS A 8 10.13 11.70 5.92
N THR A 9 11.43 11.49 6.12
CA THR A 9 12.26 12.33 7.01
C THR A 9 13.73 12.17 6.61
N ASP A 10 14.49 13.27 6.66
CA ASP A 10 15.94 13.22 6.41
C ASP A 10 16.64 12.42 7.52
N PHE A 11 17.16 11.26 7.14
CA PHE A 11 18.03 10.41 7.96
C PHE A 11 19.38 10.17 7.27
N SER A 12 19.75 11.02 6.32
CA SER A 12 20.95 10.86 5.50
C SER A 12 22.24 10.75 6.33
N SER A 13 22.33 11.47 7.43
CA SER A 13 23.47 11.42 8.37
C SER A 13 23.59 10.09 9.12
N SER A 14 22.50 9.33 9.24
CA SER A 14 22.47 8.07 9.99
C SER A 14 22.75 6.84 9.13
N ILE A 15 22.65 6.96 7.80
CA ILE A 15 22.69 5.80 6.89
C ILE A 15 23.99 5.01 6.97
N GLU A 16 25.15 5.68 7.06
CA GLU A 16 26.43 4.97 7.17
C GLU A 16 26.50 4.13 8.45
N ASN A 17 25.98 4.63 9.57
CA ASN A 17 25.92 3.87 10.82
C ASN A 17 24.97 2.66 10.69
N LEU A 18 23.83 2.83 10.02
CA LEU A 18 22.87 1.75 9.80
C LEU A 18 23.42 0.61 8.93
N LYS A 19 24.37 0.90 8.02
CA LYS A 19 25.05 -0.16 7.24
C LYS A 19 25.88 -1.09 8.10
N THR A 20 26.35 -0.63 9.26
CA THR A 20 27.17 -1.42 10.20
C THR A 20 26.34 -2.17 11.24
N ASP A 21 25.04 -2.31 11.01
CA ASP A 21 24.13 -2.97 11.93
C ASP A 21 24.51 -4.44 12.19
N LYS A 22 24.92 -4.75 13.42
CA LYS A 22 25.32 -6.10 13.84
C LYS A 22 24.14 -7.07 13.99
N TYR A 23 22.92 -6.55 14.05
CA TYR A 23 21.70 -7.33 14.27
C TYR A 23 21.02 -7.77 12.97
N ASN A 24 21.61 -7.43 11.81
CA ASN A 24 21.09 -7.76 10.47
C ASN A 24 19.62 -7.37 10.29
N ARG A 25 19.21 -6.22 10.86
CA ARG A 25 17.82 -5.76 10.87
C ARG A 25 17.36 -5.35 9.49
N PHE A 26 18.27 -4.83 8.66
CA PHE A 26 17.97 -4.24 7.36
C PHE A 26 18.08 -5.25 6.20
N PHE A 27 17.42 -6.39 6.34
CA PHE A 27 17.48 -7.51 5.39
C PHE A 27 17.00 -7.17 3.97
N ALA A 28 16.16 -6.15 3.80
CA ALA A 28 15.69 -5.68 2.51
C ALA A 28 16.60 -4.61 1.88
N GLY A 29 17.53 -4.07 2.67
CA GLY A 29 18.38 -2.93 2.34
C GLY A 29 17.96 -1.64 3.05
N LEU A 30 18.71 -0.58 2.79
CA LEU A 30 18.46 0.77 3.31
C LEU A 30 17.92 1.69 2.21
N PRO A 31 17.00 2.62 2.52
CA PRO A 31 16.48 3.57 1.55
C PRO A 31 17.59 4.44 0.96
N ASN A 32 17.49 4.75 -0.33
CA ASN A 32 18.40 5.69 -0.99
C ASN A 32 18.20 7.10 -0.44
N ILE A 33 19.29 7.87 -0.37
CA ILE A 33 19.24 9.30 -0.04
C ILE A 33 18.79 10.06 -1.29
N PRO A 34 17.62 10.72 -1.29
CA PRO A 34 17.17 11.47 -2.46
C PRO A 34 18.09 12.66 -2.75
N LYS A 35 18.44 12.85 -4.03
CA LYS A 35 19.39 13.91 -4.45
C LYS A 35 18.82 15.33 -4.31
N LYS A 36 17.51 15.50 -4.55
CA LYS A 36 16.85 16.82 -4.62
C LYS A 36 16.34 17.30 -3.28
N ASP A 37 15.66 16.42 -2.54
CA ASP A 37 15.08 16.74 -1.24
C ASP A 37 15.29 15.57 -0.29
N LYS A 38 16.22 15.73 0.66
CA LYS A 38 16.52 14.69 1.64
C LYS A 38 15.34 14.41 2.58
N ASN A 39 14.43 15.37 2.79
CA ASN A 39 13.24 15.16 3.61
C ASN A 39 12.26 14.19 2.96
N SER A 40 12.35 13.99 1.64
CA SER A 40 11.53 13.01 0.90
C SER A 40 11.99 11.55 1.06
N MET A 41 13.06 11.30 1.82
CA MET A 41 13.63 9.97 2.04
C MET A 41 12.62 9.04 2.71
N ALA A 42 12.40 7.86 2.12
CA ALA A 42 11.42 6.85 2.55
C ALA A 42 11.83 6.11 3.85
N ILE A 43 12.04 6.84 4.94
CA ILE A 43 12.65 6.31 6.16
C ILE A 43 11.79 5.26 6.87
N TYR A 44 10.48 5.21 6.62
CA TYR A 44 9.61 4.16 7.18
C TYR A 44 10.11 2.75 6.85
N GLU A 45 10.80 2.57 5.72
CA GLU A 45 11.40 1.30 5.31
C GLU A 45 12.41 0.78 6.34
N THR A 46 13.18 1.69 6.96
CA THR A 46 14.13 1.39 8.04
C THR A 46 13.41 1.05 9.33
N PHE A 47 12.42 1.85 9.73
CA PHE A 47 11.65 1.63 10.97
C PHE A 47 10.82 0.35 10.92
N LEU A 48 10.24 0.03 9.77
CA LEU A 48 9.47 -1.19 9.57
C LEU A 48 10.35 -2.43 9.74
N GLN A 49 11.52 -2.45 9.11
CA GLN A 49 12.50 -3.54 9.27
C GLN A 49 12.98 -3.67 10.71
N HIS A 50 13.28 -2.54 11.37
CA HIS A 50 13.63 -2.53 12.79
C HIS A 50 12.52 -3.13 13.66
N ALA A 51 11.26 -2.76 13.44
CA ALA A 51 10.12 -3.29 14.18
C ALA A 51 9.98 -4.81 13.98
N ILE A 52 10.08 -5.29 12.74
CA ILE A 52 10.00 -6.73 12.40
C ILE A 52 11.10 -7.53 13.12
N ALA A 53 12.33 -7.03 13.09
CA ALA A 53 13.47 -7.67 13.73
C ALA A 53 13.38 -7.65 15.26
N SER A 54 12.74 -6.64 15.83
CA SER A 54 12.58 -6.48 17.29
C SER A 54 11.43 -7.32 17.87
N LEU A 55 10.57 -7.91 17.03
CA LEU A 55 9.52 -8.81 17.49
C LEU A 55 10.12 -10.13 18.00
N SER A 56 9.75 -10.50 19.22
CA SER A 56 10.02 -11.84 19.78
C SER A 56 9.41 -12.94 18.90
N PRO A 57 9.82 -14.22 19.06
CA PRO A 57 9.26 -15.33 18.29
C PRO A 57 7.74 -15.49 18.39
N ARG A 58 7.12 -14.97 19.46
CA ARG A 58 5.65 -14.93 19.63
C ARG A 58 5.05 -13.54 19.46
N GLY A 59 5.82 -12.62 18.90
CA GLY A 59 5.48 -11.22 18.77
C GLY A 59 4.41 -10.97 17.71
N LYS A 60 3.58 -9.96 17.98
CA LYS A 60 2.57 -9.44 17.05
C LYS A 60 2.72 -7.93 16.90
N ALA A 61 2.48 -7.42 15.70
CA ALA A 61 2.53 -6.00 15.42
C ALA A 61 1.36 -5.52 14.55
N ALA A 62 0.94 -4.27 14.77
CA ALA A 62 0.16 -3.49 13.83
C ALA A 62 0.96 -2.25 13.45
N ILE A 63 1.32 -2.09 12.18
CA ILE A 63 2.22 -1.04 11.72
C ILE A 63 1.55 -0.25 10.61
N VAL A 64 1.49 1.06 10.76
CA VAL A 64 0.99 1.95 9.71
C VAL A 64 2.08 2.11 8.63
N VAL A 65 1.69 1.97 7.37
CA VAL A 65 2.57 2.14 6.20
C VAL A 65 1.90 3.02 5.14
N PRO A 66 2.67 3.70 4.27
CA PRO A 66 2.10 4.39 3.11
C PRO A 66 1.39 3.39 2.19
N THR A 67 0.31 3.82 1.51
CA THR A 67 -0.43 2.93 0.60
C THR A 67 0.43 2.30 -0.49
N GLY A 68 1.40 3.03 -1.05
CA GLY A 68 2.32 2.47 -2.05
C GLY A 68 3.08 1.22 -1.57
N PHE A 69 3.22 1.02 -0.25
CA PHE A 69 3.81 -0.20 0.30
C PHE A 69 3.04 -1.46 -0.04
N VAL A 70 1.71 -1.44 -0.26
CA VAL A 70 0.96 -2.70 -0.42
C VAL A 70 1.10 -3.33 -1.81
N SER A 71 1.48 -2.53 -2.82
CA SER A 71 1.50 -2.96 -4.23
C SER A 71 2.82 -2.67 -4.96
N ALA A 72 3.80 -2.00 -4.33
CA ALA A 72 5.08 -1.69 -4.96
C ALA A 72 5.77 -2.93 -5.56
N SER A 73 5.96 -2.97 -6.88
CA SER A 73 6.46 -4.14 -7.61
C SER A 73 7.97 -4.37 -7.54
N ASN A 74 8.71 -3.53 -6.81
CA ASN A 74 10.16 -3.65 -6.65
C ASN A 74 10.65 -2.99 -5.35
N GLY A 75 11.98 -2.98 -5.16
CA GLY A 75 12.62 -2.24 -4.08
C GLY A 75 12.46 -2.86 -2.69
N ILE A 76 12.72 -2.06 -1.67
CA ILE A 76 12.64 -2.47 -0.25
C ILE A 76 11.22 -2.90 0.14
N PRO A 77 10.14 -2.19 -0.26
CA PRO A 77 8.78 -2.61 0.08
C PRO A 77 8.46 -4.04 -0.36
N LEU A 78 8.79 -4.40 -1.61
CA LEU A 78 8.58 -5.76 -2.11
C LEU A 78 9.33 -6.79 -1.27
N LYS A 79 10.62 -6.55 -1.01
CA LYS A 79 11.46 -7.48 -0.23
C LYS A 79 10.93 -7.68 1.20
N ILE A 80 10.40 -6.62 1.82
CA ILE A 80 9.77 -6.73 3.15
C ILE A 80 8.50 -7.58 3.07
N ARG A 81 7.60 -7.32 2.11
CA ARG A 81 6.38 -8.13 1.97
C ARG A 81 6.70 -9.59 1.67
N LYS A 82 7.64 -9.84 0.77
CA LYS A 82 8.16 -11.18 0.49
C LYS A 82 8.66 -11.87 1.77
N HIS A 83 9.49 -11.20 2.56
CA HIS A 83 9.97 -11.75 3.83
C HIS A 83 8.82 -12.09 4.80
N LEU A 84 7.81 -11.23 4.93
CA LEU A 84 6.66 -11.49 5.80
C LEU A 84 5.79 -12.66 5.31
N VAL A 85 5.59 -12.78 3.99
CA VAL A 85 4.78 -13.85 3.38
C VAL A 85 5.53 -15.19 3.40
N ASP A 86 6.80 -15.20 3.01
CA ASP A 86 7.65 -16.39 2.97
C ASP A 86 7.76 -17.03 4.37
N ASN A 87 7.93 -16.23 5.43
CA ASN A 87 7.97 -16.70 6.82
C ASN A 87 6.58 -16.97 7.43
N ASN A 88 5.49 -16.80 6.67
CA ASN A 88 4.12 -16.94 7.13
C ASN A 88 3.75 -16.02 8.32
N TRP A 89 4.31 -14.80 8.35
CA TRP A 89 4.09 -13.84 9.44
C TRP A 89 3.05 -12.77 9.12
N LEU A 90 2.71 -12.56 7.84
CA LEU A 90 1.69 -11.58 7.47
C LEU A 90 0.29 -12.11 7.83
N ARG A 91 -0.34 -11.51 8.84
CA ARG A 91 -1.70 -11.86 9.27
C ARG A 91 -2.76 -11.19 8.40
N GLY A 92 -2.51 -9.95 8.01
CA GLY A 92 -3.44 -9.22 7.16
C GLY A 92 -3.06 -7.76 6.94
N VAL A 93 -3.81 -7.11 6.06
CA VAL A 93 -3.64 -5.71 5.68
C VAL A 93 -5.00 -5.04 5.61
N ILE A 94 -5.11 -3.84 6.18
CA ILE A 94 -6.29 -2.99 6.07
C ILE A 94 -5.88 -1.72 5.33
N HIS A 95 -6.44 -1.49 4.14
CA HIS A 95 -6.30 -0.24 3.41
C HIS A 95 -7.28 0.78 3.99
N MET A 96 -6.77 1.92 4.47
CA MET A 96 -7.57 2.91 5.21
C MET A 96 -8.07 4.02 4.27
N PRO A 97 -9.14 4.74 4.65
CA PRO A 97 -9.56 5.94 3.94
C PRO A 97 -8.43 6.97 3.80
N SER A 98 -8.48 7.71 2.69
CA SER A 98 -7.63 8.90 2.51
C SER A 98 -7.92 9.95 3.58
N ASN A 99 -6.94 10.83 3.87
CA ASN A 99 -7.08 11.94 4.82
C ASN A 99 -7.48 11.54 6.25
N ILE A 100 -7.17 10.32 6.68
CA ILE A 100 -7.41 9.89 8.07
C ILE A 100 -6.43 10.54 9.06
N PHE A 101 -5.25 10.96 8.58
CA PHE A 101 -4.27 11.71 9.35
C PHE A 101 -4.32 13.20 9.01
N ALA A 102 -4.18 14.02 10.04
CA ALA A 102 -4.28 15.47 10.00
C ALA A 102 -3.30 16.17 9.05
N THR A 103 -2.10 15.61 8.89
CA THR A 103 -0.92 16.35 8.41
C THR A 103 -0.48 15.99 7.00
N THR A 104 -1.04 14.94 6.39
CA THR A 104 -0.66 14.50 5.05
C THR A 104 -1.86 13.96 4.30
N GLY A 105 -2.09 14.39 3.05
CA GLY A 105 -3.08 13.78 2.14
C GLY A 105 -2.71 12.37 1.65
N THR A 106 -1.77 11.70 2.33
CA THR A 106 -1.30 10.36 1.96
C THR A 106 -2.23 9.32 2.54
N SER A 107 -2.87 8.53 1.68
CA SER A 107 -3.60 7.32 2.10
C SER A 107 -2.64 6.34 2.75
N VAL A 108 -3.11 5.63 3.77
CA VAL A 108 -2.29 4.69 4.55
C VAL A 108 -2.89 3.30 4.53
N SER A 109 -2.08 2.31 4.88
CA SER A 109 -2.55 0.97 5.19
C SER A 109 -1.97 0.53 6.52
N ILE A 110 -2.64 -0.40 7.20
CA ILE A 110 -2.14 -1.02 8.43
C ILE A 110 -1.81 -2.46 8.11
N ILE A 111 -0.55 -2.84 8.30
CA ILE A 111 -0.12 -4.23 8.20
C ILE A 111 -0.16 -4.87 9.58
N PHE A 112 -0.64 -6.11 9.63
CA PHE A 112 -0.71 -6.92 10.83
C PHE A 112 0.24 -8.10 10.70
N ILE A 113 1.17 -8.20 11.65
CA ILE A 113 2.19 -9.23 11.72
C ILE A 113 1.88 -10.11 12.92
N ASP A 114 1.93 -11.42 12.74
CA ASP A 114 1.79 -12.41 13.79
C ASP A 114 2.77 -13.55 13.56
N LYS A 115 3.87 -13.59 14.33
CA LYS A 115 4.88 -14.66 14.23
C LYS A 115 4.39 -16.01 14.79
N THR A 116 3.18 -16.05 15.37
CA THR A 116 2.51 -17.27 15.84
C THR A 116 1.43 -17.78 14.89
N LYS A 117 1.24 -17.14 13.74
CA LYS A 117 0.27 -17.55 12.72
C LYS A 117 0.52 -19.00 12.29
N SER A 118 -0.54 -19.81 12.29
CA SER A 118 -0.49 -21.24 11.99
C SER A 118 -1.18 -21.63 10.68
N ASP A 119 -2.17 -20.85 10.23
CA ASP A 119 -2.79 -21.01 8.92
C ASP A 119 -1.95 -20.36 7.81
N ASP A 120 -2.21 -20.67 6.55
CA ASP A 120 -1.52 -20.05 5.39
C ASP A 120 -2.34 -18.93 4.73
N LYS A 121 -3.32 -18.35 5.43
CA LYS A 121 -4.22 -17.35 4.85
C LYS A 121 -3.93 -15.93 5.33
N VAL A 122 -3.98 -14.95 4.44
CA VAL A 122 -3.81 -13.52 4.72
C VAL A 122 -5.16 -12.82 4.59
N MET A 123 -5.55 -12.06 5.62
CA MET A 123 -6.77 -11.26 5.59
C MET A 123 -6.51 -9.91 4.93
N LEU A 124 -7.09 -9.66 3.76
CA LEU A 124 -6.98 -8.37 3.08
C LEU A 124 -8.31 -7.62 3.15
N MET A 125 -8.26 -6.34 3.48
CA MET A 125 -9.46 -5.50 3.63
C MET A 125 -9.25 -4.14 2.98
N ASP A 126 -10.25 -3.69 2.24
CA ASP A 126 -10.33 -2.35 1.67
C ASP A 126 -11.40 -1.54 2.40
N ALA A 127 -10.97 -0.69 3.32
CA ALA A 127 -11.83 0.25 4.03
C ALA A 127 -11.75 1.66 3.43
N SER A 128 -11.17 1.84 2.24
CA SER A 128 -10.89 3.17 1.67
C SER A 128 -12.13 4.01 1.41
N ASN A 129 -13.27 3.36 1.16
CA ASN A 129 -14.56 3.99 0.93
C ASN A 129 -15.36 4.31 2.20
N LEU A 130 -14.83 4.00 3.39
CA LEU A 130 -15.49 4.30 4.67
C LEU A 130 -15.16 5.70 5.18
N GLY A 131 -16.00 6.17 6.10
CA GLY A 131 -15.84 7.39 6.85
C GLY A 131 -16.45 8.61 6.16
N THR A 132 -16.61 9.66 6.97
CA THR A 132 -17.19 10.93 6.54
C THR A 132 -16.12 12.00 6.51
N LYS A 133 -16.10 12.79 5.43
CA LYS A 133 -15.23 13.96 5.33
C LYS A 133 -15.73 15.08 6.24
N VAL A 134 -14.86 15.56 7.12
CA VAL A 134 -15.10 16.66 8.05
C VAL A 134 -14.11 17.77 7.75
N SER A 135 -14.61 18.99 7.60
CA SER A 135 -13.77 20.19 7.47
C SER A 135 -13.39 20.72 8.84
N LEU A 136 -12.11 20.98 9.05
CA LEU A 136 -11.50 21.56 10.24
C LEU A 136 -10.75 22.85 9.85
N GLU A 137 -10.35 23.64 10.84
CA GLU A 137 -9.58 24.87 10.61
C GLU A 137 -8.25 24.61 9.87
N ASP A 138 -7.65 23.43 10.05
CA ASP A 138 -6.37 23.02 9.46
C ASP A 138 -6.49 22.12 8.21
N GLY A 139 -7.71 21.90 7.71
CA GLY A 139 -7.95 21.13 6.48
C GLY A 139 -9.11 20.15 6.56
N GLN A 140 -9.18 19.21 5.61
CA GLN A 140 -10.20 18.17 5.58
C GLN A 140 -9.66 16.86 6.13
N ARG A 141 -10.46 16.16 6.93
CA ARG A 141 -10.13 14.83 7.46
C ARG A 141 -11.26 13.84 7.22
N THR A 142 -10.93 12.57 7.09
CA THR A 142 -11.92 11.49 7.04
C THR A 142 -12.05 10.87 8.43
N VAL A 143 -13.26 10.91 8.98
CA VAL A 143 -13.56 10.38 10.31
C VAL A 143 -14.41 9.13 10.18
N LEU A 144 -13.91 8.02 10.71
CA LEU A 144 -14.69 6.79 10.85
C LEU A 144 -15.63 6.90 12.04
N SER A 145 -16.90 6.58 11.82
CA SER A 145 -17.91 6.36 12.85
C SER A 145 -17.56 5.15 13.73
N ASN A 146 -18.25 5.00 14.86
CA ASN A 146 -18.05 3.85 15.74
C ASN A 146 -18.52 2.54 15.11
N ASP A 147 -19.58 2.58 14.30
CA ASP A 147 -20.10 1.41 13.60
C ASP A 147 -19.13 0.93 12.52
N GLU A 148 -18.51 1.85 11.78
CA GLU A 148 -17.48 1.51 10.78
C GLU A 148 -16.22 0.92 11.44
N LYS A 149 -15.75 1.49 12.55
CA LYS A 149 -14.64 0.92 13.34
C LYS A 149 -14.98 -0.48 13.83
N THR A 150 -16.23 -0.68 14.27
CA THR A 150 -16.73 -1.97 14.75
C THR A 150 -16.77 -2.97 13.61
N LYS A 151 -17.28 -2.59 12.43
CA LYS A 151 -17.28 -3.42 11.21
C LYS A 151 -15.86 -3.84 10.83
N ILE A 152 -14.93 -2.90 10.68
CA ILE A 152 -13.53 -3.20 10.36
C ILE A 152 -12.95 -4.20 11.37
N THR A 153 -13.16 -3.96 12.66
CA THR A 153 -12.58 -4.80 13.72
C THR A 153 -13.21 -6.19 13.77
N SER A 154 -14.54 -6.30 13.64
CA SER A 154 -15.24 -7.58 13.69
C SER A 154 -14.93 -8.43 12.48
N PHE A 155 -14.86 -7.84 11.28
CA PHE A 155 -14.49 -8.54 10.06
C PHE A 155 -13.05 -9.03 10.09
N PHE A 156 -12.11 -8.19 10.52
CA PHE A 156 -10.71 -8.58 10.58
C PHE A 156 -10.48 -9.70 11.61
N LYS A 157 -11.09 -9.60 12.81
CA LYS A 157 -10.98 -10.64 13.85
C LYS A 157 -11.69 -11.93 13.47
N GLY A 158 -12.90 -11.83 12.92
CA GLY A 158 -13.73 -12.95 12.50
C GLY A 158 -13.27 -13.59 11.18
N ARG A 159 -12.34 -12.96 10.46
CA ARG A 159 -11.92 -13.36 9.10
C ARG A 159 -13.13 -13.47 8.15
N ILE A 160 -14.07 -12.55 8.31
CA ILE A 160 -15.31 -12.49 7.53
C ILE A 160 -14.95 -11.93 6.15
N GLN A 161 -15.44 -12.58 5.09
CA GLN A 161 -15.25 -12.14 3.72
C GLN A 161 -16.51 -11.41 3.25
N GLU A 162 -16.34 -10.31 2.51
CA GLU A 162 -17.41 -9.52 1.91
C GLU A 162 -16.87 -8.93 0.61
N PRO A 163 -17.55 -9.16 -0.54
CA PRO A 163 -17.13 -8.62 -1.83
C PRO A 163 -16.78 -7.13 -1.75
N GLU A 164 -15.71 -6.73 -2.44
CA GLU A 164 -15.18 -5.36 -2.47
C GLU A 164 -14.67 -4.77 -1.13
N PHE A 165 -14.99 -5.38 0.01
CA PHE A 165 -14.58 -4.92 1.32
C PHE A 165 -13.48 -5.77 1.93
N SER A 166 -13.57 -7.10 1.83
CA SER A 166 -12.62 -7.99 2.50
C SER A 166 -12.57 -9.40 1.91
N VAL A 167 -11.36 -9.95 1.82
CA VAL A 167 -11.10 -11.24 1.19
C VAL A 167 -10.03 -12.00 1.96
N LEU A 168 -10.21 -13.32 2.03
CA LEU A 168 -9.28 -14.22 2.70
C LEU A 168 -8.45 -14.98 1.66
N VAL A 169 -7.20 -14.58 1.52
CA VAL A 169 -6.33 -15.01 0.42
C VAL A 169 -5.35 -16.06 0.89
N GLU A 170 -5.14 -17.11 0.11
CA GLU A 170 -4.08 -18.09 0.38
C GLU A 170 -2.70 -17.49 0.13
N LYS A 171 -1.71 -17.84 0.96
CA LYS A 171 -0.31 -17.42 0.82
C LYS A 171 0.19 -17.62 -0.61
N LYS A 172 -0.13 -18.76 -1.22
CA LYS A 172 0.24 -19.07 -2.60
C LYS A 172 -0.32 -18.07 -3.61
N GLN A 173 -1.58 -17.63 -3.46
CA GLN A 173 -2.15 -16.61 -4.33
C GLN A 173 -1.40 -15.27 -4.20
N VAL A 174 -0.92 -14.96 -2.99
CA VAL A 174 -0.08 -13.76 -2.76
C VAL A 174 1.28 -13.90 -3.45
N GLU A 175 1.89 -15.07 -3.40
CA GLU A 175 3.15 -15.37 -4.11
C GLU A 175 2.97 -15.27 -5.64
N ASP A 176 1.93 -15.91 -6.17
CA ASP A 176 1.60 -15.92 -7.60
C ASP A 176 1.28 -14.51 -8.13
N ASN A 177 0.74 -13.63 -7.28
CA ASN A 177 0.45 -12.23 -7.59
C ASN A 177 1.59 -11.27 -7.18
N GLY A 178 2.84 -11.75 -7.21
CA GLY A 178 4.04 -10.91 -7.05
C GLY A 178 4.18 -10.26 -5.67
N TYR A 179 3.65 -10.91 -4.63
CA TYR A 179 3.62 -10.41 -3.25
C TYR A 179 2.88 -9.09 -3.06
N SER A 180 1.96 -8.77 -3.97
CA SER A 180 1.03 -7.66 -3.75
C SER A 180 0.01 -8.04 -2.68
N VAL A 181 -0.37 -7.11 -1.82
CA VAL A 181 -1.35 -7.34 -0.74
C VAL A 181 -2.47 -6.30 -0.82
N GLN A 182 -2.72 -5.78 -2.02
CA GLN A 182 -3.85 -4.92 -2.33
C GLN A 182 -5.10 -5.76 -2.51
N ALA A 183 -6.10 -5.58 -1.63
CA ALA A 183 -7.31 -6.42 -1.59
C ALA A 183 -8.04 -6.52 -2.95
N GLY A 184 -8.16 -5.39 -3.68
CA GLY A 184 -8.84 -5.34 -4.97
C GLY A 184 -8.25 -6.24 -6.08
N GLN A 185 -7.03 -6.75 -5.92
CA GLN A 185 -6.44 -7.70 -6.87
C GLN A 185 -6.86 -9.15 -6.62
N TYR A 186 -7.57 -9.41 -5.53
CA TYR A 186 -8.03 -10.74 -5.12
C TYR A 186 -9.55 -10.86 -5.10
N VAL A 187 -10.25 -9.80 -5.51
CA VAL A 187 -11.70 -9.85 -5.72
C VAL A 187 -11.93 -10.55 -7.05
N GLU A 188 -12.57 -11.71 -7.02
CA GLU A 188 -12.98 -12.40 -8.23
C GLU A 188 -14.00 -11.54 -8.96
N ILE A 189 -13.64 -11.05 -10.15
CA ILE A 189 -14.58 -10.39 -11.04
C ILE A 189 -15.42 -11.51 -11.65
N ASN A 190 -16.70 -11.59 -11.28
CA ASN A 190 -17.63 -12.49 -11.93
C ASN A 190 -17.90 -11.96 -13.35
N LEU A 191 -17.14 -12.48 -14.33
CA LEU A 191 -17.27 -12.09 -15.74
C LEU A 191 -18.68 -12.33 -16.30
N ASN A 192 -19.45 -13.25 -15.71
CA ASN A 192 -20.82 -13.54 -16.13
C ASN A 192 -21.83 -12.46 -15.67
N GLU A 193 -21.46 -11.62 -14.71
CA GLU A 193 -22.27 -10.47 -14.25
C GLU A 193 -21.89 -9.16 -14.92
N LEU A 194 -20.74 -9.12 -15.61
CA LEU A 194 -20.43 -8.03 -16.50
C LEU A 194 -21.38 -8.15 -17.69
N GLY A 195 -22.39 -7.28 -17.76
CA GLY A 195 -23.33 -7.20 -18.88
C GLY A 195 -22.70 -6.80 -20.22
N TYR A 196 -21.39 -7.01 -20.39
CA TYR A 196 -20.58 -6.67 -21.55
C TYR A 196 -19.43 -7.66 -21.72
N ASN A 197 -19.01 -7.85 -22.98
CA ASN A 197 -17.88 -8.69 -23.31
C ASN A 197 -16.56 -7.97 -22.96
N VAL A 198 -15.74 -8.57 -22.09
CA VAL A 198 -14.47 -7.96 -21.62
C VAL A 198 -13.47 -7.75 -22.77
N ASP A 199 -13.34 -8.70 -23.69
CA ASP A 199 -12.40 -8.57 -24.81
C ASP A 199 -12.80 -7.42 -25.74
N GLU A 200 -14.11 -7.27 -25.97
CA GLU A 200 -14.67 -6.16 -26.74
C GLU A 200 -14.41 -4.83 -26.03
N ARG A 201 -14.63 -4.76 -24.71
CA ARG A 201 -14.36 -3.56 -23.91
C ARG A 201 -12.89 -3.19 -23.88
N ILE A 202 -11.98 -4.16 -23.76
CA ILE A 202 -10.53 -3.93 -23.84
C ILE A 202 -10.16 -3.36 -25.22
N LYS A 203 -10.77 -3.86 -26.29
CA LYS A 203 -10.53 -3.37 -27.65
C LYS A 203 -11.02 -1.93 -27.83
N GLU A 204 -12.19 -1.59 -27.29
CA GLU A 204 -12.71 -0.21 -27.26
C GLU A 204 -11.81 0.74 -26.49
N LEU A 205 -11.43 0.36 -25.26
CA LEU A 205 -10.56 1.19 -24.40
C LEU A 205 -9.21 1.45 -25.06
N ARG A 206 -8.62 0.46 -25.75
CA ARG A 206 -7.38 0.67 -26.52
C ARG A 206 -7.57 1.71 -27.63
N LYS A 207 -8.73 1.71 -28.30
CA LYS A 207 -9.04 2.67 -29.35
C LYS A 207 -9.24 4.08 -28.77
N GLU A 208 -9.97 4.22 -27.67
CA GLU A 208 -10.14 5.49 -26.96
C GLU A 208 -8.80 6.06 -26.47
N ILE A 209 -7.97 5.24 -25.82
CA ILE A 209 -6.63 5.63 -25.37
C ILE A 209 -5.77 6.11 -26.55
N SER A 210 -5.82 5.39 -27.68
CA SER A 210 -5.07 5.79 -28.88
C SER A 210 -5.52 7.15 -29.42
N ILE A 211 -6.83 7.43 -29.43
CA ILE A 211 -7.37 8.71 -29.90
C ILE A 211 -6.93 9.85 -28.97
N LEU A 212 -7.04 9.64 -27.66
CA LEU A 212 -6.62 10.62 -26.65
C LEU A 212 -5.13 10.93 -26.77
N LEU A 213 -4.29 9.90 -26.93
CA LEU A 213 -2.85 10.07 -27.14
C LEU A 213 -2.55 10.88 -28.41
N SER A 214 -3.20 10.57 -29.53
CA SER A 214 -3.00 11.33 -30.78
C SER A 214 -3.39 12.80 -30.63
N SER A 215 -4.54 13.08 -30.00
CA SER A 215 -5.00 14.44 -29.76
C SER A 215 -4.04 15.22 -28.85
N GLU A 216 -3.49 14.58 -27.82
CA GLU A 216 -2.52 15.23 -26.91
C GLU A 216 -1.18 15.51 -27.60
N ILE A 217 -0.74 14.61 -28.50
CA ILE A 217 0.44 14.81 -29.35
C ILE A 217 0.22 15.99 -30.30
N GLU A 218 -0.94 16.08 -30.97
CA GLU A 218 -1.26 17.19 -31.88
C GLU A 218 -1.22 18.55 -31.16
N LYS A 219 -1.86 18.66 -29.99
CA LYS A 219 -1.79 19.89 -29.17
C LYS A 219 -0.36 20.26 -28.78
N SER A 220 0.44 19.26 -28.43
CA SER A 220 1.85 19.47 -28.08
C SER A 220 2.65 19.98 -29.28
N LEU A 221 2.37 19.48 -30.48
CA LEU A 221 2.99 19.93 -31.74
C LEU A 221 2.58 21.37 -32.10
N GLU A 222 1.30 21.72 -31.94
CA GLU A 222 0.84 23.11 -32.13
C GLU A 222 1.58 24.08 -31.21
N LEU A 223 1.72 23.73 -29.92
CA LEU A 223 2.48 24.50 -28.94
C LEU A 223 3.94 24.66 -29.35
N ILE A 224 4.60 23.60 -29.82
CA ILE A 224 6.00 23.66 -30.30
C ILE A 224 6.12 24.63 -31.49
N ASN A 225 5.20 24.57 -32.45
CA ASN A 225 5.20 25.46 -33.61
C ASN A 225 5.02 26.93 -33.22
N LEU A 226 4.19 27.21 -32.21
CA LEU A 226 4.02 28.56 -31.64
C LEU A 226 5.28 29.12 -30.95
N ILE A 227 6.19 28.26 -30.51
CA ILE A 227 7.44 28.65 -29.83
C ILE A 227 8.63 28.72 -30.81
N GLY A 228 8.56 28.00 -31.94
CA GLY A 228 9.62 27.89 -32.95
C GLY A 228 9.76 29.09 -33.91
N ASP A 229 8.77 29.99 -33.98
CA ASP A 229 8.76 31.17 -34.86
C ASP A 229 9.39 32.44 -34.22
N LYS A 230 10.47 32.30 -33.44
CA LYS A 230 11.26 33.44 -32.90
C LYS A 230 12.75 33.32 -33.19
#